data_AF-A0A840F5V3-F1
#
_entry.id   AF-A0A840F5V3-F1
#
_cell.length_a   1.000
_cell.length_b   1.000
_cell.length_c   1.000
_cell.angle_alpha   90.00
_cell.angle_beta   90.00
_cell.angle_gamma   90.00
#
_symmetry.space_group_name_H-M   'P 1'
#
loop_
_entity.id
_entity.type
_entity.pdbx_description
1 polymer ?
#
loop_
_entity_poly.entity_id
_entity_poly.type
_entity_poly.pdbx_seq_one_letter_code
_entity_poly.pdbx_strand_id
1 'polypeptide(L)'
;MIDPTVGDRIVVRYRLDHAAAPADWRAESNPALSGGPSQSDVTGVLKTSDEKSLLIDRDGVEVAIPRTAITSIRLLSREVVRNSEIRDVERALCDAADATEREEIDGWIVLSGGSTLRGRSAIPVEFNAPSAAVDEICAWYDDLDEVPMALLPDRLTRPGRVPITDVRDLEVLVADRPIDVAGLAPARVDDGLWAVDVDADDSALRAAARDAGYRLHHTAQVGEL
;
A
#
# COMPACT_ATOMS: atom_id res chain seq x y z
N MET A 1 -4.48 3.75 9.73
CA MET A 1 -3.04 3.46 9.55
C MET A 1 -2.91 1.97 9.55
N ILE A 2 -2.47 1.40 8.44
CA ILE A 2 -2.38 -0.04 8.24
C ILE A 2 -1.36 -0.63 9.23
N ASP A 3 -1.80 -1.58 10.05
CA ASP A 3 -0.90 -2.32 10.94
C ASP A 3 0.02 -3.23 10.12
N PRO A 4 1.32 -3.30 10.44
CA PRO A 4 2.26 -4.09 9.65
C PRO A 4 2.10 -5.59 9.89
N THR A 5 2.27 -6.37 8.83
CA THR A 5 2.25 -7.84 8.83
C THR A 5 3.67 -8.39 8.90
N VAL A 6 3.87 -9.54 9.55
CA VAL A 6 5.17 -10.23 9.53
C VAL A 6 5.59 -10.47 8.08
N GLY A 7 6.85 -10.16 7.76
CA GLY A 7 7.39 -10.15 6.41
C GLY A 7 7.36 -8.78 5.72
N ASP A 8 6.57 -7.82 6.21
CA ASP A 8 6.57 -6.47 5.67
C ASP A 8 7.88 -5.75 5.99
N ARG A 9 8.33 -4.93 5.03
CA ARG A 9 9.41 -3.97 5.27
C ARG A 9 8.82 -2.72 5.90
N ILE A 10 9.36 -2.29 7.03
CA ILE A 10 8.82 -1.18 7.81
C ILE A 10 9.90 -0.20 8.23
N VAL A 11 9.51 1.05 8.44
CA VAL A 11 10.26 2.03 9.23
C VAL A 11 9.52 2.24 10.54
N VAL A 12 10.21 2.03 11.65
CA VAL A 12 9.69 2.28 12.99
C VAL A 12 10.47 3.42 13.60
N ARG A 13 9.77 4.50 13.97
CA ARG A 13 10.33 5.61 14.75
C ARG A 13 9.99 5.42 16.21
N TYR A 14 10.98 5.54 17.08
CA TYR A 14 10.84 5.31 18.51
C TYR A 14 11.61 6.35 19.33
N ARG A 15 11.21 6.50 20.59
CA ARG A 15 11.84 7.42 21.55
C ARG A 15 13.08 6.80 22.19
N LEU A 16 14.16 7.57 22.26
CA LEU A 16 15.42 7.15 22.88
C LEU A 16 15.44 7.31 24.40
N ASP A 17 14.52 8.10 24.97
CA ASP A 17 14.38 8.28 26.42
C ASP A 17 13.59 7.14 27.10
N HIS A 18 13.07 6.19 26.33
CA HIS A 18 12.34 5.04 26.85
C HIS A 18 13.33 3.97 27.35
N ALA A 19 13.23 3.58 28.62
CA ALA A 19 14.22 2.71 29.28
C ALA A 19 14.45 1.35 28.60
N ALA A 20 13.43 0.80 27.94
CA ALA A 20 13.52 -0.48 27.22
C ALA A 20 13.74 -0.32 25.70
N ALA A 21 13.91 0.92 25.20
CA ALA A 21 14.21 1.12 23.78
C ALA A 21 15.67 0.75 23.47
N PRO A 22 15.96 0.29 22.24
CA PRO A 22 17.33 0.16 21.77
C PRO A 22 18.12 1.48 21.89
N ALA A 23 19.43 1.36 22.08
CA ALA A 23 20.32 2.51 21.94
C ALA A 23 20.26 3.05 20.50
N ASP A 24 20.57 4.35 20.33
CA ASP A 24 20.66 4.91 18.98
C ASP A 24 21.77 4.17 18.21
N TRP A 25 21.45 3.73 17.00
CA TRP A 25 22.39 3.03 16.13
C TRP A 25 23.33 3.99 15.42
N ARG A 26 23.01 5.30 15.41
CA ARG A 26 23.87 6.32 14.84
C ARG A 26 25.10 6.49 15.73
N ALA A 27 26.28 6.46 15.11
CA ALA A 27 27.52 6.81 15.80
C ALA A 27 27.52 8.29 16.25
N GLU A 28 26.94 9.17 15.45
CA GLU A 28 26.77 10.60 15.74
C GLU A 28 25.46 11.12 15.14
N SER A 29 24.87 12.16 15.76
CA SER A 29 23.70 12.84 15.18
C SER A 29 24.10 13.55 13.88
N ASN A 30 23.27 13.46 12.84
CA ASN A 30 23.48 14.18 11.59
C ASN A 30 22.22 14.97 11.20
N PRO A 31 22.23 16.32 11.30
CA PRO A 31 23.33 17.17 11.78
C PRO A 31 23.59 16.99 13.30
N ALA A 32 24.77 17.41 13.77
CA ALA A 32 25.12 17.37 15.19
C ALA A 32 24.20 18.29 15.99
N LEU A 33 23.41 17.74 16.91
CA LEU A 33 22.45 18.48 17.74
C LEU A 33 22.99 18.64 19.16
N SER A 34 22.89 19.86 19.73
CA SER A 34 23.18 20.09 21.14
C SER A 34 22.06 19.47 21.99
N GLY A 35 22.34 18.32 22.61
CA GLY A 35 21.37 17.52 23.36
C GLY A 35 21.09 16.12 22.80
N GLY A 36 21.68 15.78 21.64
CA GLY A 36 21.43 14.50 20.96
C GLY A 36 20.01 14.37 20.40
N PRO A 37 19.71 13.34 19.60
CA PRO A 37 18.37 13.11 19.08
C PRO A 37 17.49 12.54 20.21
N SER A 38 16.22 12.96 20.29
CA SER A 38 15.24 12.40 21.22
C SER A 38 14.55 11.14 20.67
N GLN A 39 14.71 10.88 19.37
CA GLN A 39 14.10 9.77 18.66
C GLN A 39 15.09 9.16 17.68
N SER A 40 14.93 7.86 17.42
CA SER A 40 15.62 7.17 16.35
C SER A 40 14.63 6.41 15.48
N ASP A 41 15.10 5.91 14.36
CA ASP A 41 14.32 5.12 13.41
C ASP A 41 15.08 3.86 13.02
N VAL A 42 14.36 2.75 12.91
CA VAL A 42 14.88 1.49 12.39
C VAL A 42 14.07 1.12 11.17
N THR A 43 14.78 0.85 10.08
CA THR A 43 14.21 0.29 8.86
C THR A 43 14.65 -1.16 8.74
N GLY A 44 13.72 -2.06 8.45
CA GLY A 44 14.01 -3.49 8.29
C GLY A 44 12.76 -4.32 7.99
N VAL A 45 12.90 -5.65 8.01
CA VAL A 45 11.79 -6.59 7.81
C VAL A 45 11.21 -6.99 9.16
N LEU A 46 9.89 -6.89 9.31
CA LEU A 46 9.19 -7.32 10.52
C LEU A 46 9.26 -8.85 10.65
N LYS A 47 9.88 -9.35 11.72
CA LYS A 47 10.00 -10.79 12.01
C LYS A 47 8.94 -11.27 12.99
N THR A 48 8.58 -10.44 13.96
CA THR A 48 7.57 -10.76 14.96
C THR A 48 6.85 -9.49 15.39
N SER A 49 5.55 -9.62 15.58
CA SER A 49 4.68 -8.58 16.10
C SER A 49 3.88 -9.18 17.25
N ASP A 50 4.17 -8.74 18.48
CA ASP A 50 3.42 -9.13 19.66
C ASP A 50 2.83 -7.90 20.37
N GLU A 51 2.08 -8.09 21.44
CA GLU A 51 1.43 -6.99 22.18
C GLU A 51 2.41 -6.00 22.81
N LYS A 52 3.67 -6.41 23.05
CA LYS A 52 4.66 -5.64 23.80
C LYS A 52 5.71 -5.01 22.90
N SER A 53 6.05 -5.65 21.79
CA SER A 53 7.19 -5.28 20.96
C SER A 53 7.06 -5.69 19.50
N LEU A 54 7.86 -5.04 18.67
CA LEU A 54 8.14 -5.45 17.30
C LEU A 54 9.59 -5.93 17.22
N LEU A 55 9.81 -7.09 16.61
CA LEU A 55 11.14 -7.60 16.29
C LEU A 55 11.43 -7.34 14.81
N ILE A 56 12.45 -6.54 14.53
CA ILE A 56 12.79 -6.10 13.17
C ILE A 56 14.17 -6.65 12.82
N ASP A 57 14.27 -7.35 11.70
CA ASP A 57 15.55 -7.70 11.08
C ASP A 57 16.04 -6.51 10.26
N ARG A 58 17.11 -5.88 10.74
CA ARG A 58 17.86 -4.83 10.04
C ARG A 58 19.17 -5.43 9.55
N ASP A 59 19.20 -5.78 8.27
CA ASP A 59 20.42 -6.25 7.59
C ASP A 59 21.12 -7.43 8.32
N GLY A 60 20.34 -8.37 8.85
CA GLY A 60 20.81 -9.54 9.60
C GLY A 60 20.97 -9.30 11.11
N VAL A 61 20.67 -8.10 11.59
CA VAL A 61 20.68 -7.75 13.02
C VAL A 61 19.25 -7.58 13.51
N GLU A 62 18.83 -8.44 14.43
CA GLU A 62 17.51 -8.36 15.05
C GLU A 62 17.46 -7.24 16.10
N VAL A 63 16.44 -6.38 15.99
CA VAL A 63 16.21 -5.24 16.89
C VAL A 63 14.79 -5.32 17.43
N ALA A 64 14.67 -5.50 18.75
CA ALA A 64 13.39 -5.46 19.44
C ALA A 64 13.04 -4.03 19.87
N ILE A 65 11.87 -3.53 19.48
CA ILE A 65 11.40 -2.19 19.84
C ILE A 65 10.10 -2.31 20.64
N PRO A 66 10.05 -1.83 21.90
CA PRO A 66 8.82 -1.83 22.69
C PRO A 66 7.75 -0.95 22.03
N ARG A 67 6.51 -1.42 21.93
CA ARG A 67 5.41 -0.64 21.36
C ARG A 67 5.17 0.68 22.09
N THR A 68 5.43 0.72 23.40
CA THR A 68 5.34 1.94 24.23
C THR A 68 6.41 2.99 23.90
N ALA A 69 7.49 2.61 23.23
CA ALA A 69 8.50 3.53 22.73
C ALA A 69 8.20 4.03 21.31
N ILE A 70 7.35 3.33 20.56
CA ILE A 70 7.05 3.64 19.15
C ILE A 70 6.20 4.90 19.05
N THR A 71 6.57 5.77 18.12
CA THR A 71 5.86 7.02 17.82
C THR A 71 5.22 7.01 16.43
N SER A 72 5.79 6.25 15.49
CA SER A 72 5.18 6.01 14.18
C SER A 72 5.70 4.73 13.56
N ILE A 73 4.85 4.06 12.79
CA ILE A 73 5.22 2.94 11.92
C ILE A 73 4.82 3.33 10.51
N ARG A 74 5.68 3.04 9.52
CA ARG A 74 5.36 3.21 8.11
C ARG A 74 5.71 1.95 7.35
N LEU A 75 4.74 1.43 6.59
CA LEU A 75 4.96 0.37 5.61
C LEU A 75 5.82 0.89 4.46
N LEU A 76 6.76 0.05 4.00
CA LEU A 76 7.55 0.28 2.81
C LEU A 76 7.34 -0.86 1.84
N SER A 77 7.39 -0.53 0.56
CA SER A 77 7.61 -1.53 -0.47
C SER A 77 8.90 -2.30 -0.19
N ARG A 78 8.88 -3.61 -0.44
CA ARG A 78 10.03 -4.47 -0.14
C ARG A 78 11.27 -4.06 -0.93
N GLU A 79 11.06 -3.58 -2.15
CA GLU A 79 12.05 -2.99 -3.03
C GLU A 79 11.69 -1.54 -3.40
N VAL A 80 12.61 -0.81 -4.02
CA VAL A 80 12.32 0.56 -4.49
C VAL A 80 11.40 0.46 -5.70
N VAL A 81 10.17 0.97 -5.56
CA VAL A 81 9.17 0.97 -6.64
C VAL A 81 9.12 2.34 -7.31
N ARG A 82 9.20 2.39 -8.63
CA ARG A 82 9.08 3.60 -9.46
C ARG A 82 7.61 3.89 -9.76
N ASN A 83 7.27 5.16 -10.01
CA ASN A 83 5.91 5.51 -10.41
C ASN A 83 5.49 4.85 -11.74
N SER A 84 6.42 4.50 -12.64
CA SER A 84 6.10 3.75 -13.85
C SER A 84 5.67 2.31 -13.51
N GLU A 85 6.39 1.64 -12.61
CA GLU A 85 6.08 0.27 -12.19
C GLU A 85 4.72 0.20 -11.46
N ILE A 86 4.36 1.24 -10.69
CA ILE A 86 3.00 1.35 -10.12
C ILE A 86 1.96 1.36 -11.25
N ARG A 87 2.16 2.16 -12.30
CA ARG A 87 1.22 2.24 -13.43
C ARG A 87 1.11 0.93 -14.19
N ASP A 88 2.23 0.25 -14.42
CA ASP A 88 2.25 -1.04 -15.13
C ASP A 88 1.44 -2.09 -14.36
N VAL A 89 1.62 -2.17 -13.03
CA VAL A 89 0.84 -3.05 -12.16
C VAL A 89 -0.64 -2.66 -12.13
N GLU A 90 -0.95 -1.38 -11.96
CA GLU A 90 -2.33 -0.89 -11.90
C GLU A 90 -3.09 -1.15 -13.21
N ARG A 91 -2.43 -0.95 -14.36
CA ARG A 91 -3.01 -1.28 -15.67
C ARG A 91 -3.31 -2.77 -15.78
N ALA A 92 -2.34 -3.63 -15.45
CA ALA A 92 -2.53 -5.07 -15.51
C ALA A 92 -3.66 -5.56 -14.61
N LEU A 93 -3.80 -4.97 -13.42
CA LEU A 93 -4.92 -5.27 -12.52
C LEU A 93 -6.25 -4.78 -13.09
N CYS A 94 -6.30 -3.62 -13.74
CA CYS A 94 -7.50 -3.14 -14.43
C CYS A 94 -7.88 -4.04 -15.63
N ASP A 95 -6.90 -4.53 -16.38
CA ASP A 95 -7.11 -5.43 -17.53
C ASP A 95 -7.60 -6.81 -17.10
N ALA A 96 -7.22 -7.26 -15.90
CA ALA A 96 -7.67 -8.52 -15.32
C ALA A 96 -8.97 -8.41 -14.51
N ALA A 97 -9.48 -7.19 -14.29
CA ALA A 97 -10.67 -6.96 -13.48
C ALA A 97 -11.92 -7.58 -14.12
N ASP A 98 -12.89 -7.94 -13.28
CA ASP A 98 -14.15 -8.57 -13.67
C ASP A 98 -15.22 -7.57 -14.16
N ALA A 99 -14.81 -6.44 -14.71
CA ALA A 99 -15.71 -5.39 -15.17
C ALA A 99 -16.43 -5.78 -16.47
N THR A 100 -17.71 -5.43 -16.59
CA THR A 100 -18.48 -5.60 -17.82
C THR A 100 -18.49 -4.32 -18.67
N GLU A 101 -18.34 -3.17 -18.02
CA GLU A 101 -18.25 -1.86 -18.65
C GLU A 101 -16.87 -1.26 -18.37
N ARG A 102 -16.26 -0.66 -19.39
CA ARG A 102 -14.93 -0.04 -19.31
C ARG A 102 -14.82 1.16 -20.23
N GLU A 103 -14.30 2.25 -19.71
CA GLU A 103 -13.99 3.48 -20.47
C GLU A 103 -12.60 4.01 -20.09
N GLU A 104 -11.99 4.80 -20.98
CA GLU A 104 -10.80 5.61 -20.66
C GLU A 104 -11.17 7.10 -20.71
N ILE A 105 -11.09 7.79 -19.56
CA ILE A 105 -11.47 9.20 -19.43
C ILE A 105 -10.26 9.99 -18.96
N ASP A 106 -9.65 10.79 -19.84
CA ASP A 106 -8.53 11.69 -19.52
C ASP A 106 -7.38 11.02 -18.73
N GLY A 107 -7.08 9.76 -19.06
CA GLY A 107 -6.01 9.00 -18.41
C GLY A 107 -6.43 8.22 -17.16
N TRP A 108 -7.72 8.22 -16.84
CA TRP A 108 -8.34 7.28 -15.92
C TRP A 108 -8.83 6.05 -16.68
N ILE A 109 -8.69 4.88 -16.06
CA ILE A 109 -9.43 3.68 -16.46
C ILE A 109 -10.65 3.61 -15.55
N VAL A 110 -11.85 3.59 -16.12
CA VAL A 110 -13.12 3.60 -15.38
C VAL A 110 -13.82 2.27 -15.60
N LEU A 111 -14.14 1.58 -14.52
CA LEU A 111 -14.66 0.20 -14.54
C LEU A 111 -15.99 0.11 -13.80
N SER A 112 -16.94 -0.67 -14.34
CA SER A 112 -18.26 -0.90 -13.76
C SER A 112 -18.80 -2.30 -14.07
N GLY A 113 -19.82 -2.72 -13.32
CA GLY A 113 -20.51 -4.00 -13.46
C GLY A 113 -19.75 -5.23 -12.94
N GLY A 114 -18.53 -5.04 -12.41
CA GLY A 114 -17.80 -6.08 -11.70
C GLY A 114 -18.31 -6.34 -10.28
N SER A 115 -17.82 -7.40 -9.66
CA SER A 115 -18.05 -7.75 -8.25
C SER A 115 -16.90 -7.35 -7.33
N THR A 116 -15.70 -7.14 -7.88
CA THR A 116 -14.53 -6.69 -7.13
C THR A 116 -14.52 -5.17 -6.95
N LEU A 117 -13.79 -4.67 -5.94
CA LEU A 117 -13.59 -3.22 -5.76
C LEU A 117 -13.01 -2.57 -7.02
N ARG A 118 -12.01 -3.23 -7.62
CA ARG A 118 -11.35 -2.74 -8.82
C ARG A 118 -12.27 -2.72 -10.04
N GLY A 119 -13.06 -3.79 -10.24
CA GLY A 119 -14.04 -3.89 -11.33
C GLY A 119 -15.21 -2.91 -11.24
N ARG A 120 -15.25 -2.06 -10.20
CA ARG A 120 -16.27 -1.03 -9.96
C ARG A 120 -15.67 0.36 -9.67
N SER A 121 -14.38 0.58 -9.93
CA SER A 121 -13.70 1.83 -9.58
C SER A 121 -13.07 2.54 -10.77
N ALA A 122 -12.91 3.86 -10.65
CA ALA A 122 -12.06 4.68 -11.50
C ALA A 122 -10.63 4.73 -10.95
N ILE A 123 -9.63 4.48 -11.81
CA ILE A 123 -8.22 4.38 -11.42
C ILE A 123 -7.37 5.36 -12.28
N PRO A 124 -6.61 6.28 -11.67
CA PRO A 124 -5.77 7.23 -12.38
C PRO A 124 -4.44 6.59 -12.81
N VAL A 125 -4.48 5.81 -13.90
CA VAL A 125 -3.31 5.04 -14.34
C VAL A 125 -2.32 5.92 -15.13
N GLU A 126 -2.76 6.85 -15.97
CA GLU A 126 -1.86 7.60 -16.83
C GLU A 126 -1.14 8.76 -16.13
N PHE A 127 -0.02 9.23 -16.74
CA PHE A 127 0.85 10.24 -16.14
C PHE A 127 0.15 11.57 -15.78
N ASN A 128 -0.94 11.89 -16.48
CA ASN A 128 -1.62 13.18 -16.38
C ASN A 128 -3.06 13.10 -15.87
N ALA A 129 -3.52 11.95 -15.36
CA ALA A 129 -4.90 11.76 -14.88
C ALA A 129 -5.35 12.94 -13.99
N PRO A 130 -6.14 13.89 -14.53
CA PRO A 130 -6.41 15.13 -13.84
C PRO A 130 -7.60 14.93 -12.91
N SER A 131 -7.62 15.64 -11.79
CA SER A 131 -8.81 15.70 -10.94
C SER A 131 -9.98 16.45 -11.61
N ALA A 132 -9.72 17.15 -12.72
CA ALA A 132 -10.76 17.80 -13.52
C ALA A 132 -11.65 16.79 -14.28
N ALA A 133 -11.18 15.55 -14.47
CA ALA A 133 -11.95 14.48 -15.09
C ALA A 133 -13.01 13.88 -14.14
N VAL A 134 -12.98 14.21 -12.84
CA VAL A 134 -13.86 13.62 -11.83
C VAL A 134 -15.34 13.86 -12.16
N ASP A 135 -15.72 15.07 -12.58
CA ASP A 135 -17.12 15.37 -12.93
C ASP A 135 -17.62 14.51 -14.11
N GLU A 136 -16.74 14.24 -15.09
CA GLU A 136 -17.05 13.38 -16.25
C GLU A 136 -17.13 11.90 -15.84
N ILE A 137 -16.24 11.46 -14.94
CA ILE A 137 -16.28 10.11 -14.37
C ILE A 137 -17.58 9.89 -13.58
N CYS A 138 -18.01 10.86 -12.77
CA CYS A 138 -19.27 10.77 -12.04
C CYS A 138 -20.47 10.68 -13.01
N ALA A 139 -20.49 11.49 -14.07
CA ALA A 139 -21.53 11.43 -15.08
C ALA A 139 -21.59 10.06 -15.79
N TRP A 140 -20.43 9.44 -16.06
CA TRP A 140 -20.38 8.10 -16.64
C TRP A 140 -20.97 7.02 -15.73
N TYR A 141 -20.69 7.08 -14.43
CA TYR A 141 -21.31 6.18 -13.45
C TYR A 141 -22.82 6.44 -13.27
N ASP A 142 -23.25 7.70 -13.27
CA ASP A 142 -24.65 8.09 -13.19
C ASP A 142 -25.46 7.54 -14.37
N ASP A 143 -24.90 7.55 -15.59
CA ASP A 143 -25.53 6.96 -16.78
C ASP A 143 -25.73 5.43 -16.66
N LEU A 144 -24.97 4.78 -15.78
CA LEU A 144 -25.06 3.35 -15.46
C LEU A 144 -25.89 3.06 -14.19
N ASP A 145 -26.44 4.08 -13.53
CA ASP A 145 -27.12 3.98 -12.22
C ASP A 145 -26.24 3.30 -11.15
N GLU A 146 -24.92 3.56 -11.18
CA GLU A 146 -23.94 3.04 -10.24
C GLU A 146 -23.30 4.14 -9.39
N VAL A 147 -22.86 3.78 -8.17
CA VAL A 147 -22.15 4.72 -7.28
C VAL A 147 -20.73 4.95 -7.81
N PRO A 148 -20.32 6.22 -8.06
CA PRO A 148 -18.96 6.52 -8.50
C PRO A 148 -17.93 6.17 -7.42
N MET A 149 -17.03 5.24 -7.73
CA MET A 149 -15.91 4.87 -6.85
C MET A 149 -14.58 5.27 -7.47
N ALA A 150 -13.61 5.65 -6.65
CA ALA A 150 -12.22 5.81 -7.08
C ALA A 150 -11.27 4.99 -6.25
N LEU A 151 -10.31 4.35 -6.92
CA LEU A 151 -9.14 3.71 -6.33
C LEU A 151 -7.92 4.53 -6.72
N LEU A 152 -7.24 5.10 -5.73
CA LEU A 152 -6.17 6.08 -5.86
C LEU A 152 -4.84 5.46 -5.40
N PRO A 153 -3.98 4.97 -6.32
CA PRO A 153 -2.68 4.41 -5.97
C PRO A 153 -1.76 5.47 -5.33
N ASP A 154 -1.04 5.07 -4.29
CA ASP A 154 -0.06 5.91 -3.62
C ASP A 154 0.96 6.43 -4.64
N ARG A 155 1.35 7.70 -4.47
CA ARG A 155 2.28 8.45 -5.33
C ARG A 155 1.85 8.71 -6.78
N LEU A 156 0.77 8.11 -7.28
CA LEU A 156 0.19 8.50 -8.57
C LEU A 156 -0.73 9.71 -8.41
N THR A 157 -1.50 9.73 -7.32
CA THR A 157 -2.36 10.87 -6.97
C THR A 157 -1.79 11.60 -5.75
N ARG A 158 -1.80 12.93 -5.79
CA ARG A 158 -1.44 13.73 -4.60
C ARG A 158 -2.56 13.59 -3.56
N PRO A 159 -2.24 13.33 -2.29
CA PRO A 159 -3.24 13.27 -1.22
C PRO A 159 -4.14 14.50 -1.21
N GLY A 160 -5.46 14.28 -1.10
CA GLY A 160 -6.48 15.34 -1.06
C GLY A 160 -6.75 16.05 -2.40
N ARG A 161 -6.13 15.63 -3.50
CA ARG A 161 -6.39 16.21 -4.83
C ARG A 161 -7.69 15.72 -5.45
N VAL A 162 -8.04 14.47 -5.20
CA VAL A 162 -9.32 13.87 -5.58
C VAL A 162 -10.08 13.66 -4.28
N PRO A 163 -11.24 14.33 -4.08
CA PRO A 163 -12.05 14.09 -2.91
C PRO A 163 -12.61 12.67 -2.99
N ILE A 164 -12.47 11.91 -1.90
CA ILE A 164 -13.16 10.63 -1.74
C ILE A 164 -13.70 10.53 -0.31
N THR A 165 -14.85 9.88 -0.15
CA THR A 165 -15.48 9.58 1.15
C THR A 165 -15.39 8.09 1.48
N ASP A 166 -15.65 7.75 2.75
CA ASP A 166 -15.63 6.37 3.25
C ASP A 166 -14.34 5.60 2.89
N VAL A 167 -13.23 6.32 3.04
CA VAL A 167 -11.91 5.89 2.59
C VAL A 167 -11.47 4.61 3.28
N ARG A 168 -11.13 3.61 2.47
CA ARG A 168 -10.47 2.38 2.89
C ARG A 168 -9.07 2.30 2.27
N ASP A 169 -8.15 1.74 3.02
CA ASP A 169 -6.80 1.49 2.52
C ASP A 169 -6.77 0.12 1.81
N LEU A 170 -6.03 0.04 0.71
CA LEU A 170 -5.80 -1.18 -0.06
C LEU A 170 -4.30 -1.42 -0.18
N GLU A 171 -3.88 -2.68 -0.14
CA GLU A 171 -2.52 -3.08 -0.44
C GLU A 171 -2.45 -3.79 -1.77
N VAL A 172 -1.53 -3.35 -2.63
CA VAL A 172 -1.18 -4.05 -3.85
C VAL A 172 0.07 -4.87 -3.59
N LEU A 173 -0.07 -6.18 -3.62
CA LEU A 173 1.02 -7.12 -3.37
C LEU A 173 1.46 -7.78 -4.67
N VAL A 174 2.75 -8.11 -4.75
CA VAL A 174 3.33 -8.79 -5.92
C VAL A 174 4.07 -10.06 -5.56
N ALA A 175 4.18 -10.96 -6.52
CA ALA A 175 4.97 -12.20 -6.44
C ALA A 175 5.58 -12.53 -7.80
N ASP A 176 6.68 -13.29 -7.79
CA ASP A 176 7.43 -13.62 -9.02
C ASP A 176 6.78 -14.73 -9.86
N ARG A 177 5.68 -15.31 -9.36
CA ARG A 177 4.90 -16.40 -9.96
C ARG A 177 3.47 -16.32 -9.43
N PRO A 178 2.47 -16.93 -10.09
CA PRO A 178 1.15 -17.01 -9.50
C PRO A 178 1.21 -17.92 -8.27
N ILE A 179 0.55 -17.50 -7.20
CA ILE A 179 0.45 -18.26 -5.95
C ILE A 179 -1.02 -18.37 -5.60
N ASP A 180 -1.49 -19.59 -5.41
CA ASP A 180 -2.86 -19.84 -5.01
C ASP A 180 -3.02 -19.54 -3.51
N VAL A 181 -3.78 -18.49 -3.22
CA VAL A 181 -4.18 -18.10 -1.87
C VAL A 181 -5.68 -17.88 -1.94
N ALA A 182 -6.43 -18.61 -1.10
CA ALA A 182 -7.89 -18.53 -1.10
C ALA A 182 -8.35 -17.07 -0.89
N GLY A 183 -9.21 -16.60 -1.78
CA GLY A 183 -9.70 -15.21 -1.78
C GLY A 183 -8.87 -14.23 -2.62
N LEU A 184 -7.72 -14.64 -3.16
CA LEU A 184 -6.93 -13.82 -4.09
C LEU A 184 -7.10 -14.29 -5.54
N ALA A 185 -7.19 -13.32 -6.45
CA ALA A 185 -7.19 -13.54 -7.89
C ALA A 185 -5.96 -12.87 -8.50
N PRO A 186 -4.82 -13.60 -8.64
CA PRO A 186 -3.60 -13.01 -9.16
C PRO A 186 -3.71 -12.64 -10.64
N ALA A 187 -3.47 -11.36 -10.94
CA ALA A 187 -3.33 -10.84 -12.29
C ALA A 187 -1.88 -10.90 -12.75
N ARG A 188 -1.65 -11.25 -14.01
CA ARG A 188 -0.30 -11.23 -14.60
C ARG A 188 0.05 -9.80 -15.00
N VAL A 189 1.14 -9.27 -14.49
CA VAL A 189 1.68 -7.95 -14.85
C VAL A 189 2.64 -8.09 -16.03
N ASP A 190 3.63 -8.98 -15.91
CA ASP A 190 4.60 -9.31 -16.95
C ASP A 190 5.12 -10.75 -16.75
N ASP A 191 6.06 -11.19 -17.58
CA ASP A 191 6.76 -12.46 -17.44
C ASP A 191 7.52 -12.52 -16.11
N GLY A 192 6.92 -13.21 -15.14
CA GLY A 192 7.49 -13.37 -13.80
C GLY A 192 7.07 -12.30 -12.81
N LEU A 193 5.99 -11.55 -13.08
CA LEU A 193 5.40 -10.64 -12.10
C LEU A 193 3.87 -10.78 -12.07
N TRP A 194 3.35 -11.04 -10.88
CA TRP A 194 1.92 -11.20 -10.61
C TRP A 194 1.51 -10.29 -9.48
N ALA A 195 0.32 -9.71 -9.57
CA ALA A 195 -0.21 -8.76 -8.60
C ALA A 195 -1.59 -9.17 -8.09
N VAL A 196 -1.90 -8.75 -6.86
CA VAL A 196 -3.18 -8.96 -6.18
C VAL A 196 -3.53 -7.71 -5.37
N ASP A 197 -4.82 -7.45 -5.26
CA ASP A 197 -5.37 -6.48 -4.31
C ASP A 197 -5.75 -7.18 -3.00
N VAL A 198 -5.43 -6.55 -1.88
CA VAL A 198 -5.83 -7.01 -0.55
C VAL A 198 -6.35 -5.84 0.26
N ASP A 199 -7.56 -5.97 0.81
CA ASP A 199 -8.11 -4.99 1.75
C ASP A 199 -7.20 -4.87 2.98
N ALA A 200 -6.81 -3.65 3.34
CA ALA A 200 -5.91 -3.41 4.46
C ALA A 200 -6.48 -3.88 5.82
N ASP A 201 -7.80 -3.94 5.94
CA ASP A 201 -8.51 -4.39 7.14
C ASP A 201 -8.61 -5.93 7.23
N ASP A 202 -8.39 -6.66 6.13
CA ASP A 202 -8.36 -8.13 6.14
C ASP A 202 -6.99 -8.66 6.60
N SER A 203 -6.75 -8.54 7.91
CA SER A 203 -5.52 -9.00 8.56
C SER A 203 -5.19 -10.48 8.27
N ALA A 204 -6.19 -11.34 8.08
CA ALA A 204 -6.00 -12.76 7.85
C ALA A 204 -5.50 -13.02 6.43
N LEU A 205 -6.16 -12.41 5.43
CA LEU A 205 -5.75 -12.52 4.04
C LEU A 205 -4.39 -11.86 3.80
N ARG A 206 -4.13 -10.73 4.46
CA ARG A 206 -2.83 -10.08 4.46
C ARG A 206 -1.74 -11.03 4.96
N ALA A 207 -1.92 -11.63 6.15
CA ALA A 207 -0.98 -12.60 6.69
C ALA A 207 -0.77 -13.82 5.78
N ALA A 208 -1.86 -14.39 5.26
CA ALA A 208 -1.80 -15.52 4.33
C ALA A 208 -1.01 -15.20 3.06
N ALA A 209 -1.20 -14.00 2.49
CA ALA A 209 -0.46 -13.56 1.31
C ALA A 209 1.05 -13.47 1.59
N ARG A 210 1.46 -12.90 2.74
CA ARG A 210 2.88 -12.78 3.11
C ARG A 210 3.52 -14.15 3.34
N ASP A 211 2.84 -15.05 4.03
CA ASP A 211 3.32 -16.42 4.27
C ASP A 211 3.49 -17.18 2.95
N ALA A 212 2.58 -16.97 2.00
CA ALA A 212 2.64 -17.55 0.66
C ALA A 212 3.77 -16.96 -0.20
N GLY A 213 4.34 -15.81 0.17
CA GLY A 213 5.48 -15.18 -0.48
C GLY A 213 5.17 -13.90 -1.26
N TYR A 214 3.95 -13.36 -1.16
CA TYR A 214 3.65 -12.02 -1.68
C TYR A 214 4.41 -10.94 -0.90
N ARG A 215 4.78 -9.87 -1.59
CA ARG A 215 5.46 -8.71 -1.02
C ARG A 215 4.71 -7.43 -1.36
N LEU A 216 4.66 -6.49 -0.41
CA LEU A 216 4.06 -5.18 -0.63
C LEU A 216 4.77 -4.44 -1.77
N HIS A 217 4.01 -4.04 -2.79
CA HIS A 217 4.46 -3.23 -3.91
C HIS A 217 4.13 -1.75 -3.68
N HIS A 218 2.85 -1.44 -3.43
CA HIS A 218 2.41 -0.11 -3.01
C HIS A 218 1.05 -0.22 -2.30
N THR A 219 0.56 0.90 -1.79
CA THR A 219 -0.79 1.00 -1.19
C THR A 219 -1.66 1.87 -2.08
N ALA A 220 -2.98 1.76 -1.95
CA ALA A 220 -3.94 2.65 -2.58
C ALA A 220 -5.02 3.04 -1.56
N GLN A 221 -5.79 4.06 -1.89
CA GLN A 221 -7.01 4.42 -1.14
C GLN A 221 -8.21 4.22 -2.04
N VAL A 222 -9.28 3.63 -1.53
CA VAL A 222 -10.54 3.46 -2.25
C VAL A 222 -11.66 4.17 -1.51
N GLY A 223 -12.54 4.86 -2.23
CA GLY A 223 -13.68 5.56 -1.66
C GLY A 223 -14.66 6.03 -2.73
N GLU A 224 -15.81 6.53 -2.29
CA GLU A 224 -16.82 7.16 -3.15
C GLU A 224 -16.34 8.54 -3.60
N LEU A 225 -16.57 8.93 -4.86
CA LEU A 225 -16.18 10.24 -5.42
C LEU A 225 -17.17 11.37 -5.02
#